data_AF-A0A7V9D964-F1
#
_entry.id   AF-A0A7V9D964-F1
#
_cell.length_a   1.000
_cell.length_b   1.000
_cell.length_c   1.000
_cell.angle_alpha   90.00
_cell.angle_beta   90.00
_cell.angle_gamma   90.00
#
_symmetry.space_group_name_H-M   'P 1'
#
loop_
_entity.id
_entity.type
_entity.pdbx_description
1 polymer ?
#
loop_
_entity_poly.entity_id
_entity_poly.type
_entity_poly.pdbx_seq_one_letter_code
_entity_poly.pdbx_strand_id
1 'polypeptide(L)' 'MKEYCRTTLELIHLYLDGEILSELQRQEIRVHLEECGPCYERFGLQRRVTVIVSRQRRHSSCPQELRARISQILLEG' A
#
# COMPACT_ATOMS: atom_id res chain seq x y z
N MET A 1 6.74 -5.68 -23.38
CA MET A 1 5.97 -5.06 -22.28
C MET A 1 5.71 -3.62 -22.65
N LYS A 2 4.47 -3.12 -22.59
CA LYS A 2 4.17 -1.72 -22.96
C LYS A 2 4.67 -0.78 -21.84
N GLU A 3 5.14 0.42 -22.18
CA GLU A 3 5.67 1.38 -21.18
C GLU A 3 4.68 1.66 -20.04
N TYR A 4 3.38 1.72 -20.34
CA TYR A 4 2.33 1.97 -19.35
C TYR A 4 2.14 0.82 -18.34
N CYS A 5 2.43 -0.43 -18.75
CA CYS A 5 2.45 -1.58 -17.84
C CYS A 5 3.63 -1.49 -16.86
N ARG A 6 4.79 -1.00 -17.33
CA ARG A 6 5.97 -0.82 -16.49
C ARG A 6 5.70 0.22 -15.41
N THR A 7 5.23 1.40 -15.80
CA THR A 7 4.89 2.48 -14.86
C THR A 7 3.83 2.04 -13.85
N THR A 8 2.79 1.32 -14.29
CA THR A 8 1.74 0.83 -13.37
C THR A 8 2.31 -0.15 -12.33
N LEU A 9 3.18 -1.07 -12.75
CA LEU A 9 3.81 -2.03 -11.84
C LEU A 9 4.79 -1.34 -10.88
N GLU A 10 5.49 -0.29 -11.31
CA GLU A 10 6.38 0.51 -10.45
C GLU A 10 5.58 1.23 -9.35
N LEU A 11 4.41 1.78 -9.67
CA LEU A 11 3.56 2.51 -8.71
C LEU A 11 2.72 1.59 -7.81
N ILE A 12 2.60 0.31 -8.15
CA ILE A 12 1.69 -0.62 -7.49
C ILE A 12 2.03 -0.87 -6.02
N HIS A 13 3.31 -0.78 -5.64
CA HIS A 13 3.76 -0.88 -4.24
C HIS A 13 3.20 0.28 -3.41
N LEU A 14 3.40 1.51 -3.88
CA LEU A 14 2.89 2.73 -3.23
C LEU A 14 1.37 2.71 -3.12
N TYR A 15 0.70 2.22 -4.17
CA TYR A 15 -0.75 2.08 -4.20
C TYR A 15 -1.27 1.09 -3.16
N LEU A 16 -0.61 -0.07 -3.00
CA LEU A 16 -1.00 -1.12 -2.05
C LEU A 16 -0.75 -0.71 -0.60
N ASP A 17 0.34 0.00 -0.34
CA ASP A 17 0.73 0.44 1.01
C ASP A 17 -0.04 1.71 1.45
N GLY A 18 -0.88 2.27 0.56
CA GLY A 18 -1.67 3.46 0.85
C GLY A 18 -0.82 4.73 0.93
N GLU A 19 0.38 4.72 0.37
CA GLU A 19 1.28 5.88 0.35
C GLU A 19 0.73 7.01 -0.54
N ILE A 20 1.42 8.15 -0.49
CA ILE A 20 0.99 9.38 -1.16
C ILE A 20 1.11 9.21 -2.67
N LEU A 21 -0.04 9.00 -3.30
CA LEU A 21 -0.26 9.07 -4.74
C LEU A 21 -1.29 10.17 -5.02
N SER A 22 -1.12 10.88 -6.14
CA SER A 22 -2.13 11.81 -6.61
C SER A 22 -3.40 11.04 -7.01
N GLU A 23 -4.56 11.71 -6.96
CA GLU A 23 -5.82 11.07 -7.38
C GLU A 23 -5.78 10.63 -8.85
N LEU A 24 -5.09 11.41 -9.69
CA LEU A 24 -4.87 11.07 -11.09
C LEU A 24 -4.09 9.74 -11.22
N GLN A 25 -2.99 9.57 -10.49
CA GLN A 25 -2.22 8.31 -10.50
C GLN A 25 -3.07 7.13 -10.01
N ARG A 26 -3.91 7.33 -8.97
CA ARG A 26 -4.82 6.28 -8.50
C ARG A 26 -5.87 5.92 -9.55
N GLN A 27 -6.36 6.89 -10.30
CA GLN A 27 -7.29 6.65 -11.40
C GLN A 27 -6.62 5.91 -12.56
N GLU A 28 -5.43 6.34 -12.99
CA GLU A 28 -4.65 5.72 -14.06
C GLU A 28 -4.34 4.24 -13.76
N ILE A 29 -3.92 3.94 -12.52
CA ILE A 29 -3.68 2.55 -12.08
C ILE A 29 -4.98 1.74 -12.15
N ARG A 30 -6.11 2.28 -11.68
CA ARG A 30 -7.41 1.57 -11.73
C ARG A 30 -7.81 1.24 -13.17
N VAL A 31 -7.81 2.23 -14.05
CA VAL A 31 -8.14 2.06 -15.47
C VAL A 31 -7.21 1.03 -16.11
N HIS A 32 -5.90 1.10 -15.85
CA HIS A 32 -4.97 0.12 -16.40
C HIS A 32 -5.26 -1.31 -15.95
N LEU A 33 -5.58 -1.50 -14.66
CA LEU A 33 -5.86 -2.81 -14.10
C LEU A 33 -7.17 -3.41 -14.63
N GLU A 34 -8.14 -2.57 -15.01
CA GLU A 34 -9.37 -2.99 -15.68
C GLU A 34 -9.11 -3.43 -17.13
N GLU A 35 -8.21 -2.76 -17.84
CA GLU A 35 -7.92 -3.02 -19.25
C GLU A 35 -6.81 -4.06 -19.49
N CYS A 36 -5.97 -4.34 -18.47
CA CYS A 36 -4.78 -5.17 -18.61
C CYS A 36 -4.78 -6.37 -17.66
N GLY A 37 -5.35 -7.49 -18.12
CA GLY A 37 -5.35 -8.78 -17.41
C GLY A 37 -3.99 -9.21 -16.84
N PRO A 38 -2.87 -9.16 -17.60
CA PRO A 38 -1.55 -9.53 -17.08
C PRO A 38 -1.09 -8.65 -15.90
N CYS A 39 -1.40 -7.35 -15.92
CA CYS A 39 -1.09 -6.46 -14.80
C CYS A 39 -2.03 -6.71 -13.61
N TYR A 40 -3.29 -7.02 -13.87
CA TYR A 40 -4.26 -7.41 -12.84
C TYR A 40 -3.82 -8.66 -12.07
N GLU A 41 -3.33 -9.68 -12.77
CA GLU A 41 -2.82 -10.90 -12.13
C GLU A 41 -1.59 -10.64 -11.24
N ARG A 42 -0.63 -9.84 -11.74
CA ARG A 42 0.56 -9.43 -10.98
C ARG A 42 0.19 -8.61 -9.75
N PHE A 43 -0.72 -7.65 -9.91
CA PHE A 43 -1.29 -6.88 -8.80
C PHE A 43 -1.93 -7.80 -7.75
N GLY A 44 -2.74 -8.76 -8.19
CA GLY A 44 -3.40 -9.73 -7.33
C GLY A 44 -2.40 -10.57 -6.52
N LEU A 45 -1.29 -11.02 -7.13
CA LEU A 45 -0.21 -11.69 -6.42
C LEU A 45 0.40 -10.78 -5.36
N GLN A 46 0.75 -9.56 -5.73
CA GLN A 46 1.40 -8.63 -4.83
C GLN A 46 0.52 -8.26 -3.63
N ARG A 47 -0.79 -8.04 -3.87
CA ARG A 47 -1.77 -7.81 -2.81
C ARG A 47 -1.82 -8.98 -1.81
N ARG A 48 -1.79 -10.23 -2.28
CA ARG A 48 -1.75 -11.42 -1.40
C ARG A 48 -0.48 -11.43 -0.55
N VAL A 49 0.67 -11.12 -1.13
CA VAL A 49 1.95 -11.01 -0.40
C VAL A 49 1.87 -9.93 0.67
N THR A 50 1.38 -8.73 0.34
CA THR A 50 1.19 -7.62 1.29
C THR A 50 0.31 -8.02 2.47
N VAL A 51 -0.77 -8.78 2.23
CA VAL A 51 -1.65 -9.28 3.30
C VAL A 51 -0.90 -10.25 4.22
N ILE A 52 -0.12 -11.18 3.66
CA ILE A 52 0.65 -12.15 4.45
C ILE A 52 1.69 -11.44 5.33
N VAL A 53 2.47 -10.52 4.75
CA VAL A 53 3.50 -9.75 5.48
C VAL A 53 2.85 -8.89 6.58
N SER A 54 1.75 -8.21 6.27
CA SER A 54 1.02 -7.38 7.23
C SER A 54 0.46 -8.18 8.40
N ARG A 55 0.09 -9.45 8.21
CA ARG A 55 -0.36 -10.33 9.30
C ARG A 55 0.79 -10.67 10.26
N GLN A 56 1.99 -10.93 9.75
CA GLN A 56 3.15 -11.22 10.59
C GLN A 56 3.58 -10.01 11.42
N ARG A 57 3.45 -8.79 10.89
CA ARG A 57 3.75 -7.55 11.64
C ARG A 57 2.85 -7.31 12.86
N ARG A 58 1.66 -7.93 12.94
CA ARG A 58 0.75 -7.78 14.09
C ARG A 58 1.26 -8.41 15.40
N HIS A 59 2.33 -9.21 15.33
CA HIS A 59 2.89 -9.88 16.51
C HIS A 59 3.81 -8.97 17.37
N SER A 60 4.21 -7.79 16.88
CA SER A 60 4.94 -6.80 17.68
C SER A 60 3.98 -5.69 18.11
N SER A 61 3.40 -5.81 19.30
CA SER A 61 2.63 -4.73 19.93
C SER A 61 3.52 -3.52 20.20
N CYS A 62 2.99 -2.31 19.96
CA CYS A 62 3.68 -1.06 20.31
C CYS A 62 4.06 -1.07 21.80
N PRO A 63 5.32 -0.79 22.17
CA PRO A 63 5.73 -0.71 23.57
C PRO A 63 4.83 0.23 24.36
N GLN A 64 4.34 -0.23 25.50
CA GLN A 64 3.34 0.50 26.29
C GLN A 64 3.84 1.88 26.73
N GLU A 65 5.12 2.01 27.03
CA GLU A 65 5.77 3.26 27.41
C GLU A 65 5.76 4.30 26.28
N LEU A 66 6.05 3.87 25.05
CA LEU A 66 6.00 4.75 23.87
C LEU A 66 4.56 5.22 23.61
N ARG A 67 3.59 4.30 23.72
CA ARG A 67 2.17 4.65 23.57
C ARG A 67 1.72 5.65 24.63
N ALA A 68 2.09 5.45 25.90
CA ALA A 68 1.74 6.36 26.99
C ALA A 68 2.30 7.77 26.76
N ARG A 69 3.57 7.88 26.35
CA ARG A 69 4.19 9.17 26.01
C ARG A 69 3.45 9.91 24.88
N ILE A 70 3.13 9.21 23.79
CA ILE A 70 2.40 9.83 22.67
C ILE A 70 1.00 10.27 23.09
N SER A 71 0.28 9.46 23.88
CA SER A 71 -1.04 9.83 24.38
C SER A 71 -1.02 11.06 25.27
N GLN A 72 0.01 11.25 26.10
CA GLN A 72 0.16 12.48 26.89
C GLN A 72 0.35 13.71 26.00
N ILE A 73 1.25 13.64 25.01
CA ILE A 73 1.50 14.74 24.07
C ILE A 73 0.24 15.14 23.31
N LEU A 74 -0.60 14.17 22.91
CA LEU A 74 -1.84 14.45 22.18
C LEU A 74 -2.97 15.03 23.04
N LEU A 75 -2.92 14.87 24.37
CA LEU A 75 -3.94 15.36 25.30
C LEU A 75 -3.58 16.74 25.90
N GLU A 76 -2.30 17.11 25.87
CA GLU A 76 -1.79 18.38 26.41
C GLU A 76 -1.59 19.46 25.33
N GLY A 77 -1.80 19.13 24.05
CA GLY A 77 -1.64 20.03 22.89
C GLY A 77 -2.93 20.66 22.39
#